data_AF-A0AA92U948-F1
#
_entry.id   AF-A0AA92U948-F1
#
_cell.length_a   1.000
_cell.length_b   1.000
_cell.length_c   1.000
_cell.angle_alpha   90.00
_cell.angle_beta   90.00
_cell.angle_gamma   90.00
#
_symmetry.space_group_name_H-M   'P 1'
#
loop_
_entity.id
_entity.type
_entity.pdbx_description
1 polymer ?
#
loop_
_entity_poly.entity_id
_entity_poly.type
_entity_poly.pdbx_seq_one_letter_code
_entity_poly.pdbx_strand_id
1 'polypeptide(L)'
;MIKNNIQKSRRWKILMLHYYCDVRDKDNAKRILDKYFEKDLKCQLSYHSTFNDDEEVVRIVDLYAQNHSLDVQQISSKSCSLIRMGQYEKAYFFMKQYYEQAYMQREGVICINYYLALEKYKKPNDFEAKIKNKMIDGHMNYTPAEMAAAYALLNDKAKCFSYLKKVVEKHELMKFDIKEWPVFVKYHNDPNFKEITDTSNLEL
;
A
#
# COMPACT_ATOMS: atom_id res chain seq x y z
N MET A 1 -37.34 1.04 12.64
CA MET A 1 -36.90 -0.25 12.06
C MET A 1 -35.68 -0.13 11.13
N ILE A 2 -35.61 0.85 10.23
CA ILE A 2 -34.52 0.96 9.23
C ILE A 2 -33.12 1.16 9.87
N LYS A 3 -32.97 2.03 10.88
CA LYS A 3 -31.69 2.25 11.59
C LYS A 3 -31.15 0.99 12.29
N ASN A 4 -32.02 0.15 12.86
CA ASN A 4 -31.63 -1.08 13.57
C ASN A 4 -31.24 -2.23 12.62
N ASN A 5 -31.69 -2.22 11.37
CA ASN A 5 -31.30 -3.22 10.37
C ASN A 5 -30.00 -2.87 9.63
N ILE A 6 -29.69 -1.58 9.49
CA ILE A 6 -28.43 -1.12 8.86
C ILE A 6 -27.22 -1.61 9.66
N GLN A 7 -27.26 -1.47 11.00
CA GLN A 7 -26.18 -1.93 11.89
C GLN A 7 -25.99 -3.46 11.91
N LYS A 8 -27.02 -4.22 11.52
CA LYS A 8 -26.95 -5.68 11.42
C LYS A 8 -26.34 -6.15 10.10
N SER A 9 -26.36 -5.32 9.07
CA SER A 9 -25.89 -5.69 7.73
C SER A 9 -24.38 -5.94 7.72
N ARG A 10 -23.96 -6.97 6.99
CA ARG A 10 -22.53 -7.28 6.78
C ARG A 10 -21.77 -6.10 6.18
N ARG A 11 -22.40 -5.36 5.25
CA ARG A 11 -21.81 -4.15 4.64
C ARG A 11 -21.46 -3.09 5.68
N TRP A 12 -22.33 -2.82 6.64
CA TRP A 12 -22.06 -1.83 7.68
C TRP A 12 -20.90 -2.24 8.59
N LYS A 13 -20.79 -3.52 8.92
CA LYS A 13 -19.66 -4.06 9.68
C LYS A 13 -18.33 -3.96 8.93
N ILE A 14 -18.34 -4.17 7.60
CA ILE A 14 -17.16 -3.94 6.75
C ILE A 14 -16.78 -2.45 6.77
N LEU A 15 -17.77 -1.55 6.63
CA LEU A 15 -17.51 -0.11 6.68
C LEU A 15 -16.95 0.34 8.03
N MET A 16 -17.42 -0.24 9.14
CA MET A 16 -16.83 0.02 10.47
C MET A 16 -15.39 -0.47 10.57
N LEU A 17 -15.11 -1.68 10.07
CA LEU A 17 -13.74 -2.21 10.08
C LEU A 17 -12.81 -1.27 9.29
N HIS A 18 -13.23 -0.88 8.08
CA HIS A 18 -12.46 0.04 7.25
C HIS A 18 -12.27 1.40 7.92
N TYR A 19 -13.31 1.98 8.51
CA TYR A 19 -13.19 3.23 9.26
C TYR A 19 -12.12 3.15 10.35
N TYR A 20 -12.16 2.12 11.20
CA TYR A 20 -11.15 1.97 12.26
C TYR A 20 -9.75 1.68 11.71
N CYS A 21 -9.63 0.99 10.58
CA CYS A 21 -8.36 0.85 9.87
C CYS A 21 -7.82 2.19 9.32
N ASP A 22 -8.69 3.00 8.72
CA ASP A 22 -8.35 4.27 8.10
C ASP A 22 -7.85 5.29 9.14
N VAL A 23 -8.46 5.32 10.32
CA VAL A 23 -8.05 6.17 11.45
C VAL A 23 -7.00 5.52 12.36
N ARG A 24 -6.49 4.34 11.98
CA ARG A 24 -5.48 3.56 12.72
C ARG A 24 -5.86 3.22 14.17
N ASP A 25 -7.16 3.06 14.45
CA ASP A 25 -7.67 2.53 15.73
C ASP A 25 -7.63 1.00 15.73
N LYS A 26 -6.45 0.46 16.08
CA LYS A 26 -6.18 -0.98 16.07
C LYS A 26 -7.11 -1.77 16.98
N ASP A 27 -7.42 -1.26 18.17
CA ASP A 27 -8.19 -1.97 19.18
C ASP A 27 -9.64 -2.14 18.74
N ASN A 28 -10.28 -1.07 18.25
CA ASN A 28 -11.65 -1.17 17.76
C ASN A 28 -11.72 -1.93 16.43
N ALA A 29 -10.75 -1.76 15.53
CA ALA A 29 -10.67 -2.57 14.31
C ALA A 29 -10.60 -4.07 14.64
N LYS A 30 -9.74 -4.45 15.60
CA LYS A 30 -9.61 -5.85 16.06
C LYS A 30 -10.90 -6.38 16.66
N ARG A 31 -11.59 -5.61 17.51
CA ARG A 31 -12.89 -6.01 18.08
C ARG A 31 -13.92 -6.30 17.00
N ILE A 32 -13.98 -5.50 15.94
CA ILE A 32 -14.89 -5.73 14.81
C ILE A 32 -14.48 -6.97 14.01
N LEU A 33 -13.18 -7.12 13.73
CA LEU A 33 -12.64 -8.27 13.02
C LEU A 33 -12.97 -9.59 13.75
N ASP A 34 -12.58 -9.70 15.01
CA ASP A 34 -12.74 -10.93 15.81
C ASP A 34 -14.23 -11.28 15.97
N LYS A 35 -15.11 -10.29 16.15
CA LYS A 35 -16.54 -10.52 16.38
C LYS A 35 -17.30 -10.96 15.13
N TYR A 36 -16.92 -10.48 13.94
CA TYR A 36 -17.76 -10.63 12.74
C TYR A 36 -17.06 -11.28 11.54
N PHE A 37 -15.73 -11.34 11.55
CA PHE A 37 -14.90 -11.62 10.38
C PHE A 37 -13.71 -12.54 10.69
N GLU A 38 -13.78 -13.29 11.80
CA GLU A 38 -12.72 -14.23 12.25
C GLU A 38 -12.29 -15.25 11.19
N LYS A 39 -13.15 -15.57 10.21
CA LYS A 39 -12.86 -16.52 9.12
C LYS A 39 -12.86 -15.86 7.73
N ASP A 40 -12.91 -14.54 7.69
CA ASP A 40 -13.01 -13.78 6.45
C ASP A 40 -11.63 -13.28 6.01
N LEU A 41 -10.98 -14.03 5.13
CA LEU A 41 -9.61 -13.74 4.69
C LEU A 41 -9.46 -12.33 4.09
N LYS A 42 -10.49 -11.79 3.43
CA LYS A 42 -10.41 -10.44 2.85
C LYS A 42 -10.42 -9.37 3.94
N CYS A 43 -11.31 -9.51 4.92
CA CYS A 43 -11.37 -8.58 6.05
C CYS A 43 -10.12 -8.68 6.93
N GLN A 44 -9.63 -9.91 7.16
CA GLN A 44 -8.36 -10.15 7.85
C GLN A 44 -7.20 -9.50 7.11
N LEU A 45 -7.10 -9.68 5.79
CA LEU A 45 -6.05 -9.07 4.99
C LEU A 45 -6.07 -7.53 5.12
N SER A 46 -7.24 -6.90 5.01
CA SER A 46 -7.34 -5.45 5.21
C SER A 46 -6.80 -5.03 6.58
N TYR A 47 -7.22 -5.70 7.66
CA TYR A 47 -6.73 -5.40 9.01
C TYR A 47 -5.21 -5.60 9.15
N HIS A 48 -4.70 -6.79 8.83
CA HIS A 48 -3.27 -7.10 9.02
C HIS A 48 -2.38 -6.24 8.12
N SER A 49 -2.82 -5.92 6.90
CA SER A 49 -2.11 -5.02 5.98
C SER A 49 -2.05 -3.59 6.52
N THR A 50 -3.16 -3.05 7.03
CA THR A 50 -3.23 -1.71 7.66
C THR A 50 -2.28 -1.58 8.84
N PHE A 51 -2.14 -2.63 9.66
CA PHE A 51 -1.32 -2.59 10.88
C PHE A 51 0.06 -3.25 10.71
N ASN A 52 0.48 -3.47 9.47
CA ASN A 52 1.80 -4.00 9.09
C ASN A 52 2.18 -5.30 9.81
N ASP A 53 1.20 -6.19 10.00
CA ASP A 53 1.43 -7.56 10.45
C ASP A 53 1.88 -8.42 9.25
N ASP A 54 3.13 -8.18 8.84
CA ASP A 54 3.66 -8.59 7.53
C ASP A 54 3.69 -10.11 7.33
N GLU A 55 4.00 -10.86 8.39
CA GLU A 55 3.99 -12.34 8.35
C GLU A 55 2.58 -12.87 8.08
N GLU A 56 1.60 -12.31 8.78
CA GLU A 56 0.21 -12.72 8.65
C GLU A 56 -0.39 -12.31 7.31
N VAL A 57 -0.03 -11.14 6.78
CA VAL A 57 -0.39 -10.72 5.41
C VAL A 57 0.11 -11.74 4.39
N VAL A 58 1.39 -12.14 4.47
CA VAL A 58 1.95 -13.13 3.55
C VAL A 58 1.22 -14.47 3.69
N ARG A 59 1.00 -14.94 4.92
CA ARG A 59 0.29 -16.19 5.21
C ARG A 59 -1.13 -16.20 4.62
N ILE A 60 -1.89 -15.13 4.80
CA ILE A 60 -3.26 -14.99 4.31
C ILE A 60 -3.28 -15.02 2.78
N VAL A 61 -2.40 -14.25 2.13
CA VAL A 61 -2.34 -14.19 0.67
C VAL A 61 -1.92 -15.53 0.07
N ASP A 62 -0.96 -16.23 0.68
CA ASP A 62 -0.54 -17.57 0.25
C ASP A 62 -1.68 -18.59 0.36
N LEU A 63 -2.42 -18.57 1.47
CA LEU A 63 -3.59 -19.43 1.64
C LEU A 63 -4.68 -19.12 0.61
N TYR A 64 -4.94 -17.84 0.34
CA TYR A 64 -5.93 -17.42 -0.65
C TYR A 64 -5.54 -17.86 -2.08
N ALA A 65 -4.25 -17.74 -2.42
CA ALA A 65 -3.69 -18.08 -3.73
C ALA A 65 -3.80 -19.58 -4.08
N GLN A 66 -3.96 -20.48 -3.10
CA GLN A 66 -4.10 -21.91 -3.34
C GLN A 66 -5.35 -22.25 -4.16
N ASN A 67 -6.41 -21.42 -4.06
CA ASN A 67 -7.71 -21.71 -4.66
C ASN A 67 -8.26 -20.55 -5.53
N HIS A 68 -7.58 -19.41 -5.56
CA HIS A 68 -8.07 -18.20 -6.22
C HIS A 68 -6.95 -17.44 -6.92
N SER A 69 -7.30 -16.72 -7.99
CA SER A 69 -6.43 -15.68 -8.53
C SER A 69 -6.34 -14.50 -7.55
N LEU A 70 -5.17 -13.87 -7.49
CA LEU A 70 -4.95 -12.68 -6.70
C LEU A 70 -5.38 -11.43 -7.45
N ASP A 71 -6.11 -10.56 -6.77
CA ASP A 71 -6.37 -9.19 -7.22
C ASP A 71 -5.25 -8.22 -6.78
N VAL A 72 -5.37 -6.97 -7.21
CA VAL A 72 -4.38 -5.92 -6.94
C VAL A 72 -4.14 -5.73 -5.44
N GLN A 73 -5.16 -5.85 -4.59
CA GLN A 73 -5.04 -5.68 -3.14
C GLN A 73 -4.18 -6.79 -2.52
N GLN A 74 -4.40 -8.06 -2.91
CA GLN A 74 -3.58 -9.17 -2.42
C GLN A 74 -2.14 -9.06 -2.91
N ILE A 75 -1.94 -8.72 -4.18
CA ILE A 75 -0.61 -8.58 -4.77
C ILE A 75 0.16 -7.42 -4.12
N SER A 76 -0.46 -6.26 -3.98
CA SER A 76 0.17 -5.08 -3.37
C SER A 76 0.49 -5.31 -1.89
N SER A 77 -0.43 -5.88 -1.12
CA SER A 77 -0.24 -6.13 0.32
C SER A 77 0.91 -7.12 0.57
N LYS A 78 0.92 -8.26 -0.14
CA LYS A 78 2.00 -9.25 0.00
C LYS A 78 3.35 -8.69 -0.43
N SER A 79 3.41 -7.98 -1.55
CA SER A 79 4.66 -7.42 -2.03
C SER A 79 5.22 -6.33 -1.12
N CYS A 80 4.38 -5.41 -0.62
CA CYS A 80 4.78 -4.44 0.41
C CYS A 80 5.33 -5.12 1.66
N SER A 81 4.64 -6.16 2.15
CA SER A 81 5.04 -6.90 3.36
C SER A 81 6.38 -7.61 3.18
N LEU A 82 6.59 -8.29 2.04
CA LEU A 82 7.88 -8.90 1.72
C LEU A 82 9.02 -7.86 1.67
N ILE A 83 8.76 -6.67 1.13
CA ILE A 83 9.74 -5.58 1.07
C ILE A 83 10.05 -5.03 2.47
N ARG A 84 9.04 -4.82 3.33
CA ARG A 84 9.24 -4.39 4.73
C ARG A 84 10.07 -5.39 5.53
N MET A 85 9.82 -6.69 5.32
CA MET A 85 10.60 -7.78 5.93
C MET A 85 12.00 -7.96 5.30
N GLY A 86 12.42 -7.13 4.35
CA GLY A 86 13.73 -7.25 3.69
C GLY A 86 13.87 -8.44 2.74
N GLN A 87 12.78 -9.13 2.42
CA GLN A 87 12.75 -10.31 1.55
C GLN A 87 12.69 -9.90 0.07
N TYR A 88 13.65 -9.07 -0.38
CA TYR A 88 13.60 -8.39 -1.69
C TYR A 88 13.63 -9.33 -2.88
N GLU A 89 14.41 -10.42 -2.82
CA GLU A 89 14.44 -11.42 -3.89
C GLU A 89 13.07 -12.08 -4.08
N LYS A 90 12.45 -12.52 -2.98
CA LYS A 90 11.10 -13.09 -2.98
C LYS A 90 10.07 -12.09 -3.49
N ALA A 91 10.14 -10.83 -3.03
CA ALA A 91 9.28 -9.76 -3.51
C ALA A 91 9.43 -9.55 -5.02
N TYR A 92 10.67 -9.52 -5.53
CA TYR A 92 10.96 -9.32 -6.94
C TYR A 92 10.37 -10.45 -7.80
N PHE A 93 10.65 -11.72 -7.47
CA PHE A 93 10.13 -12.85 -8.24
C PHE A 93 8.60 -12.94 -8.15
N PHE A 94 8.03 -12.69 -6.97
CA PHE A 94 6.58 -12.61 -6.80
C PHE A 94 5.96 -11.53 -7.68
N MET A 95 6.54 -10.33 -7.71
CA MET A 95 6.02 -9.19 -8.49
C MET A 95 6.24 -9.33 -9.99
N LYS A 96 7.35 -9.95 -10.40
CA LYS A 96 7.73 -10.07 -11.82
C LYS A 96 6.61 -10.70 -12.66
N GLN A 97 6.00 -11.79 -12.18
CA GLN A 97 4.93 -12.49 -12.90
C GLN A 97 3.68 -11.62 -13.15
N TYR A 98 3.41 -10.65 -12.26
CA TYR A 98 2.28 -9.74 -12.39
C TYR A 98 2.66 -8.51 -13.22
N TYR A 99 3.86 -7.97 -13.01
CA TYR A 99 4.37 -6.85 -13.79
C TYR A 99 4.51 -7.18 -15.29
N GLU A 100 4.84 -8.43 -15.64
CA GLU A 100 4.88 -8.88 -17.04
C GLU A 100 3.51 -8.88 -17.73
N GLN A 101 2.41 -8.77 -16.98
CA GLN A 101 1.06 -8.67 -17.53
C GLN A 101 0.70 -7.21 -17.84
N ALA A 102 0.47 -6.89 -19.12
CA ALA A 102 0.30 -5.51 -19.58
C ALA A 102 -0.82 -4.72 -18.86
N TYR A 103 -1.90 -5.39 -18.46
CA TYR A 103 -3.01 -4.74 -17.75
C TYR A 103 -2.65 -4.39 -16.30
N MET A 104 -1.86 -5.23 -15.62
CA MET A 104 -1.38 -4.97 -14.25
C MET A 104 -0.41 -3.79 -14.20
N GLN A 105 0.28 -3.49 -15.29
CA GLN A 105 1.15 -2.33 -15.34
C GLN A 105 0.41 -0.99 -15.37
N ARG A 106 -0.93 -0.99 -15.46
CA ARG A 106 -1.75 0.21 -15.27
C ARG A 106 -1.95 0.55 -13.79
N GLU A 107 -1.74 -0.44 -12.92
CA GLU A 107 -1.79 -0.28 -11.47
C GLU A 107 -0.42 0.24 -11.02
N GLY A 108 -0.32 1.53 -10.72
CA GLY A 108 0.97 2.16 -10.39
C GLY A 108 1.61 1.55 -9.15
N VAL A 109 0.83 1.15 -8.14
CA VAL A 109 1.32 0.40 -6.98
C VAL A 109 2.08 -0.88 -7.36
N ILE A 110 1.65 -1.59 -8.40
CA ILE A 110 2.32 -2.80 -8.90
C ILE A 110 3.68 -2.42 -9.51
N CYS A 111 3.73 -1.34 -10.28
CA CYS A 111 4.97 -0.83 -10.86
C CYS A 111 5.96 -0.39 -9.77
N ILE A 112 5.51 0.39 -8.78
CA ILE A 112 6.34 0.87 -7.68
C ILE A 112 6.92 -0.29 -6.87
N ASN A 113 6.09 -1.25 -6.45
CA ASN A 113 6.57 -2.37 -5.64
C ASN A 113 7.53 -3.27 -6.44
N TYR A 114 7.28 -3.46 -7.74
CA TYR A 114 8.21 -4.17 -8.62
C TYR A 114 9.57 -3.44 -8.71
N TYR A 115 9.57 -2.14 -9.01
CA TYR A 115 10.81 -1.37 -9.13
C TYR A 115 11.56 -1.25 -7.81
N LEU A 116 10.86 -1.11 -6.69
CA LEU A 116 11.48 -1.08 -5.37
C LEU A 116 12.15 -2.42 -5.04
N ALA A 117 11.47 -3.54 -5.29
CA ALA A 117 12.06 -4.86 -5.10
C ALA A 117 13.26 -5.09 -6.05
N LEU A 118 13.14 -4.65 -7.32
CA LEU A 118 14.24 -4.72 -8.30
C LEU A 118 15.45 -3.88 -7.86
N GLU A 119 15.24 -2.67 -7.35
CA GLU A 119 16.31 -1.80 -6.86
C GLU A 119 17.10 -2.48 -5.73
N LYS A 120 16.38 -3.06 -4.77
CA LYS A 120 16.97 -3.65 -3.56
C LYS A 120 17.59 -5.02 -3.78
N TYR A 121 17.07 -5.80 -4.74
CA TYR A 121 17.61 -7.12 -5.07
C TYR A 121 18.75 -7.05 -6.10
N LYS A 122 18.53 -6.38 -7.24
CA LYS A 122 19.50 -6.31 -8.35
C LYS A 122 19.28 -5.10 -9.26
N LYS A 123 19.60 -3.91 -8.76
CA LYS A 123 19.45 -2.66 -9.53
C LYS A 123 20.21 -2.73 -10.87
N PRO A 124 19.52 -2.70 -12.02
CA PRO A 124 20.20 -2.67 -13.33
C PRO A 124 20.72 -1.26 -13.65
N ASN A 125 21.67 -1.17 -14.58
CA ASN A 125 22.26 0.12 -14.99
C ASN A 125 21.23 1.09 -15.60
N ASP A 126 20.20 0.56 -16.28
CA ASP A 126 19.13 1.32 -16.92
C ASP A 126 17.91 1.55 -16.01
N PHE A 127 18.04 1.33 -14.70
CA PHE A 127 16.93 1.37 -13.74
C PHE A 127 16.11 2.66 -13.81
N GLU A 128 16.79 3.81 -13.77
CA GLU A 128 16.12 5.12 -13.78
C GLU A 128 15.43 5.39 -15.12
N ALA A 129 16.05 5.00 -16.24
CA ALA A 129 15.46 5.13 -17.56
C ALA A 129 14.19 4.27 -17.69
N LYS A 130 14.19 3.05 -17.13
CA LYS A 130 13.00 2.19 -17.09
C LYS A 130 11.84 2.84 -16.35
N ILE A 131 12.09 3.45 -15.19
CA ILE A 131 11.05 4.14 -14.42
C ILE A 131 10.54 5.37 -15.17
N LYS A 132 11.44 6.20 -15.73
CA LYS A 132 11.06 7.40 -16.48
C LYS A 132 10.15 7.06 -17.66
N ASN A 133 10.60 6.13 -18.52
CA ASN A 133 9.83 5.70 -19.68
C ASN A 133 8.46 5.12 -19.30
N LYS A 134 8.38 4.39 -18.17
CA LYS A 134 7.16 3.70 -17.77
C LYS A 134 6.16 4.60 -17.01
N MET A 135 6.66 5.44 -16.13
CA MET A 135 5.86 6.15 -15.13
C MET A 135 5.84 7.67 -15.29
N ILE A 136 6.85 8.26 -15.92
CA ILE A 136 6.99 9.72 -16.00
C ILE A 136 6.66 10.23 -17.40
N ASP A 137 7.33 9.68 -18.42
CA ASP A 137 7.24 10.11 -19.81
C ASP A 137 6.20 9.30 -20.61
N GLY A 138 5.68 8.23 -20.01
CA GLY A 138 4.67 7.37 -20.62
C GLY A 138 3.27 8.00 -20.65
N HIS A 139 2.36 7.35 -21.38
CA HIS A 139 0.97 7.82 -21.54
C HIS A 139 0.01 7.39 -20.42
N MET A 140 0.51 6.70 -19.38
CA MET A 140 -0.33 6.22 -18.27
C MET A 140 -0.49 7.33 -17.22
N ASN A 141 -1.74 7.57 -16.82
CA ASN A 141 -2.07 8.56 -15.79
C ASN A 141 -2.08 7.90 -14.42
N TYR A 142 -0.95 7.96 -13.72
CA TYR A 142 -0.85 7.48 -12.33
C TYR A 142 -1.35 8.52 -11.33
N THR A 143 -1.76 8.04 -10.16
CA THR A 143 -2.20 8.91 -9.06
C THR A 143 -1.05 9.74 -8.50
N PRO A 144 -1.33 10.88 -7.83
CA PRO A 144 -0.28 11.67 -7.18
C PRO A 144 0.59 10.87 -6.19
N ALA A 145 0.03 9.89 -5.50
CA ALA A 145 0.78 9.03 -4.56
C ALA A 145 1.78 8.13 -5.30
N GLU A 146 1.36 7.53 -6.41
CA GLU A 146 2.23 6.71 -7.26
C GLU A 146 3.31 7.55 -7.94
N MET A 147 2.99 8.78 -8.37
CA MET A 147 3.98 9.71 -8.91
C MET A 147 5.00 10.13 -7.85
N ALA A 148 4.57 10.40 -6.62
CA ALA A 148 5.48 10.68 -5.50
C ALA A 148 6.44 9.51 -5.25
N ALA A 149 5.93 8.28 -5.28
CA ALA A 149 6.72 7.07 -5.11
C ALA A 149 7.70 6.84 -6.28
N ALA A 150 7.29 7.13 -7.52
CA ALA A 150 8.17 7.04 -8.69
C ALA A 150 9.34 8.03 -8.57
N TYR A 151 9.06 9.28 -8.20
CA TYR A 151 10.12 10.27 -7.95
C TYR A 151 10.99 9.94 -6.74
N ALA A 152 10.43 9.28 -5.72
CA ALA A 152 11.24 8.72 -4.64
C ALA A 152 12.23 7.70 -5.20
N LEU A 153 11.82 6.72 -6.02
CA LEU A 153 12.74 5.75 -6.63
C LEU A 153 13.83 6.41 -7.50
N LEU A 154 13.53 7.55 -8.13
CA LEU A 154 14.48 8.34 -8.92
C LEU A 154 15.37 9.28 -8.09
N ASN A 155 15.25 9.28 -6.75
CA ASN A 155 15.92 10.22 -5.85
C ASN A 155 15.61 11.71 -6.13
N ASP A 156 14.52 12.02 -6.84
CA ASP A 156 14.04 13.38 -7.07
C ASP A 156 13.19 13.84 -5.87
N LYS A 157 13.89 14.27 -4.81
CA LYS A 157 13.25 14.68 -3.54
C LYS A 157 12.26 15.83 -3.73
N ALA A 158 12.60 16.81 -4.56
CA ALA A 158 11.78 18.01 -4.77
C ALA A 158 10.42 17.63 -5.38
N LYS A 159 10.42 16.84 -6.45
CA LYS A 159 9.17 16.39 -7.06
C LYS A 159 8.42 15.40 -6.18
N CYS A 160 9.11 14.47 -5.53
CA CYS A 160 8.51 13.55 -4.58
C CYS A 160 7.67 14.30 -3.54
N PHE A 161 8.26 15.29 -2.86
CA PHE A 161 7.57 16.04 -1.81
C PHE A 161 6.47 16.95 -2.36
N SER A 162 6.64 17.52 -3.56
CA SER A 162 5.58 18.28 -4.23
C SER A 162 4.33 17.43 -4.47
N TYR A 163 4.50 16.17 -4.89
CA TYR A 163 3.36 15.25 -5.06
C TYR A 163 2.79 14.76 -3.73
N LEU A 164 3.62 14.46 -2.73
CA LEU A 164 3.11 14.07 -1.41
C LEU A 164 2.22 15.15 -0.78
N LYS A 165 2.58 16.44 -0.92
CA LYS A 165 1.74 17.56 -0.48
C LYS A 165 0.36 17.53 -1.13
N LYS A 166 0.29 17.33 -2.45
CA LYS A 166 -0.99 17.20 -3.17
C LYS A 166 -1.82 16.00 -2.69
N VAL A 167 -1.18 14.90 -2.29
CA VAL A 167 -1.87 13.72 -1.75
C VAL A 167 -2.54 14.07 -0.43
N VAL A 168 -1.79 14.63 0.51
CA VAL A 168 -2.29 14.92 1.87
C VAL A 168 -3.27 16.09 1.90
N GLU A 169 -3.13 17.06 1.01
CA GLU A 169 -4.11 18.16 0.82
C GLU A 169 -5.48 17.61 0.37
N LYS A 170 -5.50 16.54 -0.43
CA LYS A 170 -6.74 15.95 -0.93
C LYS A 170 -7.33 14.91 0.02
N HIS A 171 -6.48 14.12 0.67
CA HIS A 171 -6.86 13.01 1.52
C HIS A 171 -5.91 12.94 2.72
N GLU A 172 -6.24 13.64 3.79
CA GLU A 172 -5.32 13.82 4.92
C GLU A 172 -4.92 12.51 5.62
N LEU A 173 -5.84 11.53 5.68
CA LEU A 173 -5.56 10.22 6.27
C LEU A 173 -4.48 9.42 5.51
N MET A 174 -4.18 9.77 4.24
CA MET A 174 -3.08 9.15 3.48
C MET A 174 -1.71 9.38 4.13
N LYS A 175 -1.59 10.33 5.07
CA LYS A 175 -0.37 10.51 5.88
C LYS A 175 0.08 9.20 6.54
N PHE A 176 -0.86 8.38 7.02
CA PHE A 176 -0.55 7.07 7.60
C PHE A 176 0.08 6.13 6.57
N ASP A 177 -0.56 5.96 5.41
CA ASP A 177 -0.09 5.06 4.37
C ASP A 177 1.25 5.52 3.75
N ILE A 178 1.43 6.83 3.55
CA ILE A 178 2.69 7.41 3.05
C ILE A 178 3.85 7.09 4.00
N LYS A 179 3.63 7.22 5.31
CA LYS A 179 4.65 6.94 6.33
C LYS A 179 5.04 5.47 6.40
N GLU A 180 4.12 4.58 6.02
CA GLU A 180 4.31 3.12 6.15
C GLU A 180 4.73 2.44 4.84
N TRP A 181 4.61 3.11 3.68
CA TRP A 181 5.01 2.55 2.39
C TRP A 181 6.54 2.49 2.27
N PRO A 182 7.14 1.30 2.10
CA PRO A 182 8.60 1.12 2.03
C PRO A 182 9.41 2.05 1.13
N VAL A 183 8.81 2.55 0.05
CA VAL A 183 9.50 3.42 -0.92
C VAL A 183 9.97 4.74 -0.28
N PHE A 184 9.30 5.19 0.78
CA PHE A 184 9.58 6.46 1.45
C PHE A 184 10.47 6.34 2.70
N VAL A 185 10.87 5.13 3.10
CA VAL A 185 11.67 4.88 4.32
C VAL A 185 12.93 5.75 4.41
N LYS A 186 13.59 6.01 3.27
CA LYS A 186 14.79 6.85 3.22
C LYS A 186 14.56 8.32 3.60
N TYR A 187 13.31 8.78 3.60
CA TYR A 187 12.94 10.15 3.97
C TYR A 187 12.40 10.27 5.39
N HIS A 188 12.30 9.19 6.17
CA HIS A 188 11.72 9.24 7.52
C HIS A 188 12.44 10.20 8.49
N ASN A 189 13.72 10.49 8.23
CA ASN A 189 14.50 11.44 9.02
C ASN A 189 14.53 12.86 8.41
N ASP A 190 13.98 13.08 7.22
CA ASP A 190 13.90 14.40 6.59
C ASP A 190 12.82 15.25 7.29
N PRO A 191 13.15 16.47 7.76
CA PRO A 191 12.20 17.33 8.46
C PRO A 191 10.92 17.61 7.66
N ASN A 192 11.04 17.83 6.35
CA ASN A 192 9.87 18.13 5.51
C ASN A 192 8.98 16.89 5.35
N PHE A 193 9.57 15.70 5.29
CA PHE A 193 8.78 14.46 5.24
C PHE A 193 8.01 14.24 6.55
N LYS A 194 8.67 14.49 7.69
CA LYS A 194 8.02 14.44 9.01
C LYS A 194 6.85 15.40 9.11
N GLU A 195 7.02 16.63 8.63
CA GLU A 195 5.95 17.64 8.59
C GLU A 195 4.78 17.20 7.68
N ILE A 196 5.07 16.73 6.46
CA ILE A 196 4.03 16.27 5.51
C ILE A 196 3.23 15.09 6.07
N THR A 197 3.90 14.18 6.79
CA THR A 197 3.30 12.96 7.34
C THR A 197 2.91 13.08 8.81
N ASP A 198 2.86 14.30 9.35
CA ASP A 198 2.50 14.51 10.75
C ASP A 198 1.01 14.25 10.97
N THR A 199 0.74 13.28 11.84
CA THR A 199 -0.59 12.81 12.20
C THR A 199 -1.04 13.32 13.56
N SER A 200 -0.22 14.07 14.31
CA SER A 200 -0.58 14.51 15.67
C SER A 200 -1.75 15.50 15.70
N ASN A 201 -1.98 16.19 14.59
CA ASN A 201 -3.00 17.24 14.46
C ASN A 201 -4.28 16.74 13.79
N LEU A 202 -4.41 15.44 13.53
CA LEU A 202 -5.62 14.88 12.95
C LEU A 202 -6.74 14.86 13.99
N GLU A 203 -7.89 15.46 13.66
CA GLU A 203 -9.13 15.30 14.42
C GLU A 203 -9.79 13.98 13.99
N LEU A 204 -9.62 12.92 14.81
CA LEU A 204 -10.10 11.55 14.54
C LEU A 204 -11.30 11.16 15.41
#